data_AF-A0A7G8G152-F1
#
_entry.id   AF-A0A7G8G152-F1
#
_cell.length_a   1.000
_cell.length_b   1.000
_cell.length_c   1.000
_cell.angle_alpha   90.00
_cell.angle_beta   90.00
_cell.angle_gamma   90.00
#
_symmetry.space_group_name_H-M   'P 1'
#
loop_
_entity.id
_entity.type
_entity.pdbx_description
1 polymer ?
#
loop_
_entity_poly.entity_id
_entity_poly.type
_entity_poly.pdbx_seq_one_letter_code
_entity_poly.pdbx_strand_id
1 'polypeptide(L)'
;MSLLEVLVSSVVLAGSSSAALGVWNQAATEVQRAMQLDALALQLETARIATDRWLQSDEASSAVIDSSSPDCRFNPEALEAAVAERLPLGSDVSSRWSVDPQGLGHWLELSATSQHVMPPFKRRLLLSPAAYGLCKQEEVSS
;
A
#
# COMPACT_ATOMS: atom_id res chain seq x y z
N MET A 1 53.72 -23.93 23.43
CA MET A 1 53.01 -23.45 22.23
C MET A 1 53.83 -23.88 21.02
N SER A 2 53.37 -24.89 20.30
CA SER A 2 54.08 -25.44 19.14
C SER A 2 53.66 -24.72 17.84
N LEU A 3 54.52 -24.77 16.83
CA LEU A 3 54.23 -24.21 15.50
C LEU A 3 52.95 -24.82 14.89
N LEU A 4 52.69 -26.10 15.17
CA LEU A 4 51.45 -26.81 14.77
C LEU A 4 50.20 -26.26 15.47
N GLU A 5 50.27 -25.97 16.77
CA GLU A 5 49.13 -25.39 17.52
C GLU A 5 48.75 -24.01 16.98
N VAL A 6 49.74 -23.19 16.61
CA VAL A 6 49.51 -21.86 16.01
C VAL A 6 48.86 -21.97 14.64
N LEU A 7 49.30 -22.90 13.80
CA LEU A 7 48.74 -23.15 12.48
C LEU A 7 47.30 -23.67 12.55
N VAL A 8 47.01 -24.60 13.45
CA VAL A 8 45.64 -25.09 13.65
C VAL A 8 44.74 -23.96 14.16
N SER A 9 45.22 -23.18 15.13
CA SER A 9 44.45 -22.05 15.68
C SER A 9 44.18 -20.98 14.64
N SER A 10 45.14 -20.66 13.76
CA SER A 10 44.97 -19.65 12.71
C SER A 10 44.00 -20.10 11.62
N VAL A 11 44.02 -21.38 11.22
CA VAL A 11 43.06 -21.94 10.26
C VAL A 11 41.64 -21.94 10.84
N VAL A 12 41.48 -22.38 12.09
CA VAL A 12 40.18 -22.36 12.79
C VAL A 12 39.67 -20.93 12.93
N LEU A 13 40.53 -19.99 13.30
CA LEU A 13 40.18 -18.58 13.43
C LEU A 13 39.78 -17.96 12.08
N ALA A 14 40.54 -18.23 11.03
CA ALA A 14 40.25 -17.75 9.68
C ALA A 14 38.92 -18.32 9.18
N GLY A 15 38.71 -19.64 9.30
CA GLY A 15 37.46 -20.29 8.92
C GLY A 15 36.25 -19.76 9.70
N SER A 16 36.39 -19.58 11.01
CA SER A 16 35.32 -19.05 11.88
C SER A 16 34.99 -17.59 11.52
N SER A 17 36.02 -16.78 11.25
CA SER A 17 35.85 -15.37 10.88
C SER A 17 35.16 -15.24 9.52
N SER A 18 35.54 -16.06 8.52
CA SER A 18 34.88 -16.08 7.22
C SER A 18 33.42 -16.54 7.31
N ALA A 19 33.12 -17.55 8.12
CA ALA A 19 31.75 -18.01 8.35
C ALA A 19 30.91 -16.91 9.04
N ALA A 20 31.47 -16.24 10.05
CA ALA A 20 30.79 -15.14 10.74
C ALA A 20 30.49 -13.97 9.77
N LEU A 21 31.46 -13.57 8.94
CA LEU A 21 31.25 -12.52 7.94
C LEU A 21 30.17 -12.89 6.92
N GLY A 22 30.10 -14.17 6.52
CA GLY A 22 29.04 -14.68 5.64
C GLY A 22 27.65 -14.49 6.26
N VAL A 23 27.48 -14.85 7.53
CA VAL A 23 26.22 -14.68 8.27
C VAL A 23 25.86 -13.20 8.45
N TRP A 24 26.83 -12.34 8.78
CA TRP A 24 26.59 -10.90 8.91
C TRP A 24 26.19 -10.25 7.60
N ASN A 25 26.82 -10.63 6.49
CA ASN A 25 26.45 -10.12 5.18
C ASN A 25 25.02 -10.55 4.80
N GLN A 26 24.67 -11.81 5.04
CA GLN A 26 23.30 -12.28 4.84
C GLN A 26 22.30 -11.52 5.71
N ALA A 27 22.58 -11.35 6.99
CA ALA A 27 21.73 -10.58 7.89
C ALA A 27 21.56 -9.14 7.43
N ALA A 28 22.62 -8.48 6.96
CA ALA A 28 22.56 -7.13 6.42
C ALA A 28 21.67 -7.05 5.18
N THR A 29 21.76 -8.04 4.27
CA THR A 29 20.89 -8.08 3.08
C THR A 29 19.42 -8.29 3.43
N GLU A 30 19.12 -9.13 4.42
CA GLU A 30 17.74 -9.36 4.86
C GLU A 30 17.15 -8.15 5.59
N VAL A 31 17.95 -7.45 6.41
CA VAL A 31 17.53 -6.19 7.05
C VAL A 31 17.21 -5.13 5.99
N GLN A 32 18.06 -4.98 4.98
CA GLN A 32 17.82 -4.03 3.90
C GLN A 32 16.54 -4.37 3.13
N ARG A 33 16.30 -5.65 2.86
CA ARG A 33 15.08 -6.13 2.23
C ARG A 33 13.85 -5.83 3.09
N ALA A 34 13.92 -6.12 4.39
CA ALA A 34 12.83 -5.85 5.32
C ALA A 34 12.48 -4.35 5.37
N MET A 35 13.49 -3.47 5.41
CA MET A 35 13.29 -2.02 5.36
C MET A 35 12.59 -1.56 4.08
N GLN A 36 12.94 -2.14 2.92
CA GLN A 36 12.26 -1.83 1.65
C GLN A 36 10.80 -2.27 1.65
N LEU A 37 10.49 -3.44 2.21
CA LEU A 37 9.12 -3.94 2.33
C LEU A 37 8.28 -3.06 3.26
N ASP A 38 8.86 -2.62 4.38
CA ASP A 38 8.18 -1.75 5.34
C ASP A 38 7.88 -0.37 4.75
N ALA A 39 8.86 0.22 4.05
CA ALA A 39 8.66 1.49 3.34
C ALA A 39 7.51 1.40 2.31
N LEU A 40 7.44 0.28 1.57
CA LEU A 40 6.39 0.04 0.60
C LEU A 40 5.01 -0.15 1.26
N ALA A 41 4.95 -0.89 2.37
CA ALA A 41 3.72 -1.05 3.15
C ALA A 41 3.23 0.29 3.70
N LEU A 42 4.14 1.13 4.19
CA LEU A 42 3.84 2.48 4.67
C LEU A 42 3.31 3.38 3.56
N GLN A 43 3.89 3.32 2.35
CA GLN A 43 3.39 4.07 1.20
C GLN A 43 1.96 3.69 0.84
N LEU A 44 1.65 2.38 0.79
CA LEU A 44 0.29 1.90 0.49
C LEU A 44 -0.72 2.34 1.55
N GLU A 45 -0.36 2.29 2.83
CA GLU A 45 -1.25 2.73 3.91
C GLU A 45 -1.44 4.25 3.92
N THR A 46 -0.37 5.01 3.65
CA THR A 46 -0.44 6.47 3.53
C THR A 46 -1.37 6.88 2.40
N ALA A 47 -1.25 6.22 1.24
CA ALA A 47 -2.15 6.44 0.11
C ALA A 47 -3.60 6.13 0.50
N ARG A 48 -3.86 4.97 1.10
CA ARG A 48 -5.21 4.62 1.56
C ARG A 48 -5.80 5.67 2.51
N ILE A 49 -5.05 6.09 3.54
CA ILE A 49 -5.50 7.08 4.52
C ILE A 49 -5.72 8.44 3.87
N ALA A 50 -4.86 8.85 2.94
CA ALA A 50 -5.01 10.10 2.20
C ALA A 50 -6.29 10.12 1.36
N THR A 51 -6.58 9.03 0.62
CA THR A 51 -7.83 8.89 -0.13
C THR A 51 -9.04 8.95 0.79
N ASP A 52 -9.00 8.23 1.90
CA ASP A 52 -10.10 8.17 2.87
C ASP A 52 -10.40 9.54 3.50
N ARG A 53 -9.35 10.25 3.95
CA ARG A 53 -9.50 11.60 4.52
C ARG A 53 -10.00 12.62 3.50
N TRP A 54 -9.54 12.51 2.26
CA TRP A 54 -10.03 13.40 1.22
C TRP A 54 -11.50 13.16 0.92
N LEU A 55 -11.96 11.91 0.84
CA LEU A 55 -13.38 11.61 0.62
C LEU A 55 -14.30 12.07 1.74
N GLN A 56 -13.77 12.25 2.95
CA GLN A 56 -14.48 12.86 4.08
C GLN A 56 -14.49 14.39 4.03
N SER A 57 -13.78 15.03 3.10
CA SER A 57 -13.74 16.49 3.00
C SER A 57 -14.89 17.03 2.14
N ASP A 58 -15.32 18.26 2.45
CA ASP A 58 -16.37 18.95 1.71
C ASP A 58 -16.03 19.11 0.21
N GLU A 59 -14.74 19.24 -0.11
CA GLU A 59 -14.24 19.37 -1.49
C GLU A 59 -14.52 18.13 -2.34
N ALA A 60 -14.50 16.93 -1.74
CA ALA A 60 -14.78 15.70 -2.46
C ALA A 60 -16.26 15.60 -2.84
N SER A 61 -17.15 16.02 -1.94
CA SER A 61 -18.60 15.83 -2.06
C SER A 61 -19.20 16.32 -3.39
N SER A 62 -18.76 17.48 -3.88
CA SER A 62 -19.25 18.06 -5.13
C SER A 62 -18.56 17.53 -6.37
N ALA A 63 -17.37 16.93 -6.23
CA ALA A 63 -16.52 16.56 -7.36
C ALA A 63 -16.76 15.15 -7.88
N VAL A 64 -17.19 14.22 -7.01
CA VAL A 64 -17.25 12.78 -7.36
C VAL A 64 -18.67 12.20 -7.41
N ILE A 65 -19.68 12.91 -6.93
CA ILE A 65 -21.07 12.45 -6.96
C ILE A 65 -21.67 12.71 -8.33
N ASP A 66 -22.35 11.71 -8.89
CA ASP A 66 -23.12 11.88 -10.13
C ASP A 66 -24.42 12.64 -9.83
N SER A 67 -24.43 13.94 -10.09
CA SER A 67 -25.61 14.81 -9.94
C SER A 67 -26.75 14.47 -10.89
N SER A 68 -26.50 13.63 -11.89
CA SER A 68 -27.46 13.22 -12.92
C SER A 68 -28.26 11.98 -12.50
N SER A 69 -27.78 11.25 -11.48
CA SER A 69 -28.42 10.05 -10.95
C SER A 69 -29.35 10.39 -9.79
N PRO A 70 -30.60 9.89 -9.77
CA PRO A 70 -31.48 10.04 -8.61
C PRO A 70 -30.97 9.23 -7.40
N ASP A 71 -30.23 8.16 -7.66
CA ASP A 71 -29.57 7.37 -6.64
C ASP A 71 -28.21 8.01 -6.33
N CYS A 72 -27.93 8.31 -5.07
CA CYS A 72 -26.63 8.83 -4.64
C CYS A 72 -25.50 7.85 -4.97
N ARG A 73 -24.82 8.09 -6.09
CA ARG A 73 -23.78 7.23 -6.66
C ARG A 73 -22.55 8.06 -7.02
N PHE A 74 -21.38 7.41 -6.97
CA PHE A 74 -20.18 8.00 -7.53
C PHE A 74 -20.25 8.00 -9.07
N ASN A 75 -19.74 9.06 -9.68
CA ASN A 75 -19.30 8.99 -11.06
C ASN A 75 -17.92 8.28 -11.08
N PRO A 76 -17.79 7.11 -11.71
CA PRO A 76 -16.55 6.33 -11.69
C PRO A 76 -15.36 7.07 -12.27
N GLU A 77 -15.56 7.77 -13.40
CA GLU A 77 -14.50 8.49 -14.10
C GLU A 77 -14.05 9.70 -13.28
N ALA A 78 -15.01 10.44 -12.69
CA ALA A 78 -14.69 11.58 -11.83
C ALA A 78 -13.99 11.15 -10.54
N LEU A 79 -14.43 10.04 -9.92
CA LEU A 79 -13.80 9.47 -8.73
C LEU A 79 -12.36 9.02 -9.02
N GLU A 80 -12.15 8.26 -10.09
CA GLU A 80 -10.81 7.78 -10.48
C GLU A 80 -9.88 8.96 -10.80
N ALA A 81 -10.34 9.93 -11.59
CA ALA A 81 -9.55 11.11 -11.94
C ALA A 81 -9.19 11.96 -10.70
N ALA A 82 -10.16 12.22 -9.82
CA ALA A 82 -9.94 13.05 -8.64
C ALA A 82 -9.00 12.38 -7.62
N VAL A 83 -9.06 11.05 -7.49
CA VAL A 83 -8.11 10.28 -6.67
C VAL A 83 -6.73 10.26 -7.32
N ALA A 84 -6.62 10.07 -8.63
CA ALA A 84 -5.34 10.06 -9.34
C ALA A 84 -4.62 11.41 -9.28
N GLU A 85 -5.36 12.53 -9.35
CA GLU A 85 -4.79 13.87 -9.21
C GLU A 85 -4.22 14.11 -7.81
N ARG A 86 -4.90 13.64 -6.77
CA ARG A 86 -4.53 13.87 -5.37
C ARG A 86 -3.53 12.87 -4.82
N LEU A 87 -3.49 11.68 -5.38
CA LEU A 87 -2.52 10.65 -5.05
C LEU A 87 -1.61 10.42 -6.24
N PRO A 88 -0.54 11.23 -6.39
CA PRO A 88 0.55 10.90 -7.28
C PRO A 88 1.24 9.66 -6.74
N LEU A 89 0.76 8.49 -7.16
CA LEU A 89 1.37 7.21 -6.86
C LEU A 89 2.75 7.17 -7.51
N GLY A 90 3.76 6.76 -6.74
CA GLY A 90 5.09 6.51 -7.30
C GLY A 90 5.09 5.32 -8.27
N SER A 91 6.16 5.15 -9.03
CA SER A 91 6.31 4.04 -9.99
C SER A 91 6.16 2.64 -9.38
N ASP A 92 6.39 2.53 -8.07
CA ASP A 92 6.40 1.27 -7.34
C ASP A 92 5.00 0.86 -6.83
N VAL A 93 4.00 1.70 -7.04
CA VAL A 93 2.60 1.46 -6.64
C VAL A 93 1.68 1.62 -7.85
N SER A 94 0.76 0.66 -8.01
CA SER A 94 -0.29 0.71 -9.01
C SER A 94 -1.67 0.74 -8.35
N SER A 95 -2.62 1.43 -8.98
CA SER A 95 -4.03 1.40 -8.61
C SER A 95 -4.84 0.57 -9.61
N ARG A 96 -5.88 -0.07 -9.12
CA ARG A 96 -6.90 -0.72 -9.93
C ARG A 96 -8.28 -0.40 -9.37
N TRP A 97 -9.17 0.00 -10.26
CA TRP A 97 -10.56 0.27 -9.94
C TRP A 97 -11.46 -0.88 -10.38
N SER A 98 -12.47 -1.19 -9.58
CA SER A 98 -13.53 -2.11 -9.95
C SER A 98 -14.83 -1.74 -9.26
N VAL A 99 -15.96 -2.04 -9.90
CA VAL A 99 -17.27 -1.82 -9.28
C VAL A 99 -17.54 -2.93 -8.28
N ASP A 100 -18.14 -2.58 -7.15
CA ASP A 100 -18.61 -3.58 -6.19
C ASP A 100 -19.77 -4.40 -6.79
N PRO A 101 -19.70 -5.75 -6.80
CA PRO A 101 -20.75 -6.58 -7.38
C PRO A 101 -22.13 -6.41 -6.74
N GLN A 102 -22.19 -5.92 -5.49
CA GLN A 102 -23.45 -5.62 -4.80
C GLN A 102 -23.96 -4.20 -5.08
N GLY A 103 -23.26 -3.43 -5.91
CA GLY A 103 -23.63 -2.07 -6.27
C GLY A 103 -23.42 -1.05 -5.15
N LEU A 104 -22.66 -1.39 -4.11
CA LEU A 104 -22.45 -0.51 -2.95
C LEU A 104 -21.49 0.65 -3.25
N GLY A 105 -20.70 0.55 -4.33
CA GLY A 105 -19.77 1.59 -4.75
C GLY A 105 -18.59 1.04 -5.55
N HIS A 106 -17.40 1.59 -5.31
CA HIS A 106 -16.19 1.28 -6.07
C HIS A 106 -15.07 0.76 -5.17
N TRP A 107 -14.44 -0.32 -5.59
CA TRP A 107 -13.21 -0.83 -5.00
C TRP A 107 -12.00 -0.13 -5.60
N LEU A 108 -11.18 0.44 -4.72
CA LEU A 108 -9.81 0.85 -5.01
C LEU A 108 -8.85 -0.22 -4.48
N GLU A 109 -8.11 -0.87 -5.36
CA GLU A 109 -6.99 -1.76 -5.03
C GLU A 109 -5.67 -1.04 -5.30
N LEU A 110 -4.85 -0.87 -4.26
CA LEU A 110 -3.49 -0.39 -4.34
C LEU A 110 -2.55 -1.59 -4.21
N SER A 111 -1.66 -1.76 -5.18
CA SER A 111 -0.71 -2.87 -5.22
C SER A 111 0.72 -2.38 -5.40
N ALA A 112 1.64 -2.98 -4.66
CA ALA A 112 3.06 -2.82 -4.93
C ALA A 112 3.45 -3.54 -6.23
N THR A 113 4.15 -2.84 -7.13
CA THR A 113 4.59 -3.36 -8.43
C THR A 113 5.98 -4.01 -8.36
N SER A 114 6.66 -3.92 -7.21
CA SER A 114 8.01 -4.47 -7.04
C SER A 114 8.04 -5.99 -7.23
N GLN A 115 8.84 -6.46 -8.19
CA GLN A 115 9.04 -7.87 -8.55
C GLN A 115 9.60 -8.72 -7.38
N HIS A 116 10.09 -8.08 -6.32
CA HIS A 116 10.73 -8.75 -5.18
C HIS A 116 9.74 -9.19 -4.09
N VAL A 117 8.45 -8.89 -4.26
CA VAL A 117 7.38 -9.20 -3.29
C VAL A 117 6.35 -10.13 -3.92
N MET A 118 6.36 -11.40 -3.52
CA MET A 118 5.42 -12.43 -3.98
C MET A 118 4.80 -13.11 -2.75
N PRO A 119 3.47 -13.00 -2.53
CA PRO A 119 2.50 -12.20 -3.29
C PRO A 119 2.73 -10.68 -3.10
N PRO A 120 2.36 -9.83 -4.08
CA PRO A 120 2.54 -8.38 -3.95
C PRO A 120 1.73 -7.85 -2.76
N PHE A 121 2.27 -6.86 -2.06
CA PHE A 121 1.50 -6.17 -1.02
C PHE A 121 0.31 -5.47 -1.65
N LYS A 122 -0.86 -5.70 -1.05
CA LYS A 122 -2.12 -5.11 -1.50
C LYS A 122 -2.83 -4.42 -0.34
N ARG A 123 -3.49 -3.32 -0.68
CA ARG A 123 -4.50 -2.67 0.14
C ARG A 123 -5.74 -2.46 -0.70
N ARG A 124 -6.90 -2.83 -0.15
CA ARG A 124 -8.18 -2.70 -0.83
C ARG A 124 -9.11 -1.85 0.03
N LEU A 125 -9.80 -0.91 -0.60
CA LEU A 125 -10.74 -0.01 0.06
C LEU A 125 -12.04 0.01 -0.74
N LEU A 126 -13.17 -0.25 -0.07
CA LEU A 126 -14.49 -0.06 -0.65
C LEU A 126 -14.93 1.36 -0.39
N LEU A 127 -15.17 2.10 -1.46
CA LEU A 127 -15.65 3.46 -1.43
C LEU A 127 -17.13 3.46 -1.74
N SER A 128 -17.96 3.89 -0.78
CA SER A 128 -19.38 4.10 -1.00
C SER A 128 -19.76 5.54 -0.64
N PRO A 129 -20.60 6.23 -1.43
CA PRO A 129 -21.01 7.59 -1.11
C PRO A 129 -21.64 7.72 0.29
N ALA A 130 -22.43 6.71 0.68
CA ALA A 130 -23.11 6.66 1.98
C ALA A 130 -22.12 6.57 3.16
N ALA A 131 -21.03 5.81 3.03
CA ALA A 131 -20.02 5.70 4.10
C ALA A 131 -19.29 7.03 4.37
N TYR A 132 -19.27 7.93 3.38
CA TYR A 132 -18.65 9.24 3.47
C TYR A 132 -19.64 10.38 3.73
N GLY A 133 -20.92 10.07 4.00
CA GLY A 133 -21.94 11.08 4.26
C GLY A 133 -22.25 11.98 3.06
N LEU A 134 -21.88 11.55 1.85
CA LEU A 134 -22.04 12.35 0.62
C LEU A 134 -23.45 12.32 0.06
N CYS A 135 -24.30 11.46 0.61
CA CYS A 135 -25.70 11.35 0.25
C CYS A 135 -26.55 12.23 1.17
N LYS A 136 -27.48 12.99 0.57
CA LYS A 136 -28.53 13.66 1.34
C LYS A 136 -29.37 12.59 2.05
N GLN A 137 -29.67 12.81 3.32
CA GLN A 137 -30.72 12.03 3.99
C GLN A 137 -32.04 12.32 3.27
N GLU A 138 -32.73 11.26 2.82
CA GLU A 138 -34.15 11.40 2.54
C GLU A 138 -34.82 11.81 3.85
N GLU A 139 -35.46 12.98 3.86
CA GLU A 139 -36.35 13.37 4.95
C GLU A 139 -37.43 12.29 5.05
N VAL A 140 -37.33 11.43 6.06
CA VAL A 140 -38.37 10.46 6.38
C VAL A 140 -39.60 11.25 6.80
N SER A 141 -40.45 11.58 5.82
CA SER A 141 -41.75 12.19 6.07
C SER A 141 -42.61 11.16 6.80
N SER A 142 -42.85 11.40 8.08
CA SER A 142 -43.77 10.61 8.92
C SER A 142 -45.22 10.98 8.68
#